data_AF-A0A2N0BQ24-F1
#
_entry.id   AF-A0A2N0BQ24-F1
#
_cell.length_a   1.000
_cell.length_b   1.000
_cell.length_c   1.000
_cell.angle_alpha   90.00
_cell.angle_beta   90.00
_cell.angle_gamma   90.00
#
_symmetry.space_group_name_H-M   'P 1'
#
loop_
_entity.id
_entity.type
_entity.pdbx_description
1 polymer ?
#
loop_
_entity_poly.entity_id
_entity_poly.type
_entity_poly.pdbx_seq_one_letter_code
_entity_poly.pdbx_strand_id
1 'polypeptide(L)'
;MGYNRGGRRNRDNEQRFRFRRRHAVSGGLRFRKSELGGLIMKNTVFLLLSVLVLSRPAIGYSGPFQDNGNNTISDTRTGLLWQKCVAGYTGADCSGGSAATMDWGTALTYCNTITINGLSGWRLPSIKELLSTVNYNSPNYTLPNVYFPEPGSPIVQYVWSSTGSAASTSRTNAYALRYNGDFSLRIKTAAFHVRCVR
;
A
#
# COMPACT_ATOMS: atom_id res chain seq x y z
N MET A 1 4.86 -25.23 -61.46
CA MET A 1 3.60 -24.46 -61.32
C MET A 1 3.97 -23.04 -60.90
N GLY A 2 3.29 -21.95 -61.29
CA GLY A 2 2.14 -21.82 -62.20
C GLY A 2 1.47 -20.43 -62.12
N TYR A 3 1.85 -19.51 -63.02
CA TYR A 3 1.17 -18.25 -63.42
C TYR A 3 0.22 -17.46 -62.47
N ASN A 4 0.74 -16.35 -61.94
CA ASN A 4 0.27 -14.97 -62.13
C ASN A 4 -1.10 -14.69 -62.84
N ARG A 5 -2.00 -13.97 -62.13
CA ARG A 5 -2.84 -12.80 -62.54
C ARG A 5 -3.63 -12.34 -61.29
N GLY A 6 -3.92 -11.07 -60.99
CA GLY A 6 -4.49 -9.97 -61.79
C GLY A 6 -5.94 -9.75 -61.31
N GLY A 7 -6.48 -8.56 -61.01
CA GLY A 7 -6.03 -7.18 -61.23
C GLY A 7 -7.09 -6.40 -62.02
N ARG A 8 -7.68 -5.32 -61.46
CA ARG A 8 -8.61 -4.42 -62.18
C ARG A 8 -8.62 -3.00 -61.59
N ARG A 9 -8.51 -2.00 -62.46
CA ARG A 9 -8.83 -0.58 -62.22
C ARG A 9 -10.12 -0.23 -62.96
N ASN A 10 -10.82 0.82 -62.52
CA ASN A 10 -11.47 1.84 -63.36
C ASN A 10 -11.97 2.99 -62.43
N ARG A 11 -11.99 4.29 -62.76
CA ARG A 11 -12.23 5.06 -64.01
C ARG A 11 -13.71 5.09 -64.45
N ASP A 12 -14.36 6.23 -64.75
CA ASP A 12 -14.02 7.66 -64.57
C ASP A 12 -15.23 8.33 -63.82
N ASN A 13 -15.79 9.53 -64.02
CA ASN A 13 -15.61 10.66 -64.95
C ASN A 13 -16.26 11.96 -64.38
N GLU A 14 -16.13 13.10 -65.07
CA GLU A 14 -16.81 14.38 -64.76
C GLU A 14 -18.26 14.48 -65.30
N GLN A 15 -18.99 15.54 -64.91
CA GLN A 15 -19.77 16.52 -65.73
C GLN A 15 -20.66 17.36 -64.76
N ARG A 16 -20.22 18.53 -64.28
CA ARG A 16 -20.44 19.88 -64.86
C ARG A 16 -21.90 20.32 -65.11
N PHE A 17 -22.32 21.38 -64.42
CA PHE A 17 -23.20 22.44 -64.95
C PHE A 17 -22.68 23.83 -64.50
N ARG A 18 -23.15 24.93 -65.11
CA ARG A 18 -22.46 26.24 -65.14
C ARG A 18 -23.37 27.46 -64.91
N PHE A 19 -22.79 28.50 -64.26
CA PHE A 19 -23.16 29.94 -64.32
C PHE A 19 -24.53 30.33 -63.68
N ARG A 20 -24.72 31.53 -63.10
CA ARG A 20 -24.22 32.87 -63.46
C ARG A 20 -23.72 33.74 -62.27
N ARG A 21 -23.15 34.90 -62.62
CA ARG A 21 -22.54 35.95 -61.75
C ARG A 21 -23.58 36.81 -60.99
N ARG A 22 -23.11 37.52 -59.96
CA ARG A 22 -23.24 39.00 -59.79
C ARG A 22 -22.06 39.55 -58.97
N HIS A 23 -21.73 40.83 -59.14
CA HIS A 23 -20.70 41.55 -58.39
C HIS A 23 -21.33 42.55 -57.39
N ALA A 24 -20.68 42.76 -56.24
CA ALA A 24 -20.71 43.98 -55.43
C ALA A 24 -19.38 43.98 -54.63
N VAL A 25 -18.41 44.85 -54.94
CA VAL A 25 -18.24 46.27 -54.51
C VAL A 25 -17.55 46.38 -53.14
N SER A 26 -16.53 47.24 -53.07
CA SER A 26 -15.70 47.50 -51.89
C SER A 26 -16.44 48.35 -50.85
N GLY A 27 -16.16 48.15 -49.56
CA GLY A 27 -16.83 48.85 -48.46
C GLY A 27 -16.11 48.68 -47.11
N GLY A 28 -14.89 49.21 -46.98
CA GLY A 28 -14.15 49.18 -45.72
C GLY A 28 -14.63 50.24 -44.73
N LEU A 29 -15.35 49.83 -43.68
CA LEU A 29 -15.75 50.70 -42.56
C LEU A 29 -15.12 50.24 -41.23
N ARG A 30 -14.28 51.09 -40.61
CA ARG A 30 -13.86 50.93 -39.21
C ARG A 30 -14.90 51.58 -38.30
N PHE A 31 -15.50 50.84 -37.37
CA PHE A 31 -16.23 51.42 -36.23
C PHE A 31 -15.73 50.84 -34.89
N ARG A 32 -15.95 51.59 -33.81
CA ARG A 32 -15.24 51.44 -32.51
C ARG A 32 -15.98 50.56 -31.51
N LYS A 33 -15.26 50.11 -30.48
CA LYS A 33 -15.83 49.51 -29.25
C LYS A 33 -16.59 50.56 -28.42
N SER A 34 -17.86 50.28 -28.09
CA SER A 34 -18.56 50.53 -26.81
C SER A 34 -20.08 50.34 -26.99
N GLU A 35 -20.89 49.93 -26.01
CA GLU A 35 -20.73 49.15 -24.77
C GLU A 35 -22.14 48.60 -24.36
N LEU A 36 -22.21 47.75 -23.33
CA LEU A 36 -23.41 47.38 -22.53
C LEU A 36 -24.52 46.51 -23.18
N GLY A 37 -24.96 45.51 -22.40
CA GLY A 37 -26.09 44.60 -22.69
C GLY A 37 -25.66 43.18 -23.09
N GLY A 38 -25.95 42.11 -22.32
CA GLY A 38 -26.59 42.05 -21.00
C GLY A 38 -27.27 40.70 -20.76
N LEU A 39 -26.73 39.87 -19.84
CA LEU A 39 -27.14 38.48 -19.56
C LEU A 39 -26.98 37.50 -20.76
N ILE A 40 -27.13 36.20 -20.46
CA ILE A 40 -26.81 35.03 -21.30
C ILE A 40 -25.28 34.93 -21.55
N MET A 41 -24.54 33.94 -21.04
CA MET A 41 -24.89 32.62 -20.47
C MET A 41 -24.02 32.30 -19.25
N LYS A 42 -24.55 31.55 -18.28
CA LYS A 42 -23.81 31.10 -17.08
C LYS A 42 -23.00 29.81 -17.38
N ASN A 43 -21.99 29.53 -16.55
CA ASN A 43 -21.29 28.24 -16.41
C ASN A 43 -20.34 27.77 -17.55
N THR A 44 -19.17 28.42 -17.70
CA THR A 44 -18.01 27.84 -18.42
C THR A 44 -16.67 27.92 -17.66
N VAL A 45 -16.69 28.22 -16.36
CA VAL A 45 -15.48 28.34 -15.50
C VAL A 45 -15.37 27.20 -14.46
N PHE A 46 -16.39 26.33 -14.35
CA PHE A 46 -16.54 25.36 -13.25
C PHE A 46 -16.11 23.91 -13.60
N LEU A 47 -15.07 23.75 -14.43
CA LEU A 47 -14.58 22.43 -14.91
C LEU A 47 -13.06 22.20 -14.78
N LEU A 48 -12.39 22.90 -13.85
CA LEU A 48 -10.97 22.67 -13.50
C LEU A 48 -10.73 22.47 -11.98
N LEU A 49 -11.78 22.32 -11.18
CA LEU A 49 -11.71 22.19 -9.70
C LEU A 49 -12.45 20.95 -9.15
N SER A 50 -12.72 19.95 -10.00
CA SER A 50 -13.54 18.77 -9.69
C SER A 50 -12.77 17.44 -9.63
N VAL A 51 -11.44 17.48 -9.52
CA VAL A 51 -10.60 16.30 -9.19
C VAL A 51 -9.70 16.61 -7.99
N LEU A 52 -10.27 17.26 -6.97
CA LEU A 52 -9.73 17.15 -5.62
C LEU A 52 -10.06 15.71 -5.17
N VAL A 53 -9.07 14.83 -5.31
CA VAL A 53 -9.25 13.38 -5.19
C VAL A 53 -9.86 13.07 -3.83
N LEU A 54 -11.08 12.53 -3.81
CA LEU A 54 -11.68 11.91 -2.62
C LEU A 54 -11.03 10.55 -2.35
N SER A 55 -9.70 10.56 -2.24
CA SER A 55 -8.99 9.71 -1.31
C SER A 55 -9.47 10.14 0.08
N ARG A 56 -10.64 9.63 0.46
CA ARG A 56 -10.82 9.13 1.81
C ARG A 56 -9.51 8.41 2.12
N PRO A 57 -8.72 8.79 3.14
CA PRO A 57 -7.76 7.83 3.64
C PRO A 57 -8.56 6.57 3.89
N ALA A 58 -8.12 5.43 3.33
CA ALA A 58 -8.60 4.17 3.84
C ALA A 58 -8.37 4.26 5.34
N ILE A 59 -9.44 4.19 6.15
CA ILE A 59 -9.33 4.29 7.61
C ILE A 59 -8.76 2.95 8.07
N GLY A 60 -7.49 2.76 7.74
CA GLY A 60 -6.66 1.66 8.15
C GLY A 60 -6.65 1.75 9.67
N TYR A 61 -7.26 0.75 10.28
CA TYR A 61 -7.46 0.67 11.71
C TYR A 61 -6.14 0.98 12.42
N SER A 62 -6.04 2.15 13.05
CA SER A 62 -4.87 2.53 13.83
C SER A 62 -4.78 1.73 15.13
N GLY A 63 -5.92 1.19 15.58
CA GLY A 63 -6.04 0.63 16.91
C GLY A 63 -5.55 1.61 17.99
N PRO A 64 -4.98 1.11 19.09
CA PRO A 64 -4.29 1.92 20.09
C PRO A 64 -2.84 2.26 19.68
N PHE A 65 -2.45 2.10 18.41
CA PHE A 65 -1.05 2.19 17.99
C PHE A 65 -0.66 3.60 17.53
N GLN A 66 0.52 4.05 17.96
CA GLN A 66 1.14 5.31 17.56
C GLN A 66 2.55 5.03 17.02
N ASP A 67 2.85 5.51 15.81
CA ASP A 67 4.21 5.50 15.29
C ASP A 67 5.00 6.66 15.89
N ASN A 68 6.17 6.36 16.44
CA ASN A 68 7.06 7.34 17.07
C ASN A 68 8.10 7.90 16.09
N GLY A 69 8.08 7.49 14.81
CA GLY A 69 8.98 7.98 13.75
C GLY A 69 10.43 7.52 13.87
N ASN A 70 10.74 6.66 14.86
CA ASN A 70 12.10 6.26 15.26
C ASN A 70 12.33 4.74 15.19
N ASN A 71 11.58 4.06 14.30
CA ASN A 71 11.47 2.59 14.19
C ASN A 71 10.78 1.89 15.38
N THR A 72 10.05 2.62 16.23
CA THR A 72 9.22 2.03 17.29
C THR A 72 7.75 2.47 17.20
N ILE A 73 6.84 1.59 17.63
CA ILE A 73 5.39 1.81 17.75
C ILE A 73 5.00 1.70 19.23
N SER A 74 4.25 2.66 19.75
CA SER A 74 3.64 2.61 21.08
C SER A 74 2.26 1.96 21.03
N ASP A 75 1.97 0.96 21.88
CA ASP A 75 0.60 0.48 22.13
C ASP A 75 0.03 1.20 23.36
N THR A 76 -0.81 2.21 23.12
CA THR A 76 -1.40 3.07 24.17
C THR A 76 -2.39 2.36 25.10
N ARG A 77 -2.82 1.13 24.77
CA ARG A 77 -3.73 0.31 25.58
C ARG A 77 -2.97 -0.68 26.49
N THR A 78 -1.77 -1.13 26.10
CA THR A 78 -0.95 -2.05 26.92
C THR A 78 0.27 -1.39 27.57
N GLY A 79 0.67 -0.20 27.11
CA GLY A 79 1.89 0.48 27.55
C GLY A 79 3.18 -0.09 26.92
N LEU A 80 3.07 -1.11 26.07
CA LEU A 80 4.20 -1.78 25.43
C LEU A 80 4.79 -0.93 24.30
N LEU A 81 6.12 -0.98 24.15
CA LEU A 81 6.81 -0.41 22.99
C LEU A 81 7.23 -1.55 22.06
N TRP A 82 6.89 -1.42 20.77
CA TRP A 82 7.11 -2.43 19.73
C TRP A 82 8.16 -1.97 18.72
N GLN A 83 8.92 -2.92 18.18
CA GLN A 83 9.74 -2.71 16.98
C GLN A 83 8.82 -2.53 15.76
N LYS A 84 9.02 -1.46 14.96
CA LYS A 84 8.15 -1.16 13.79
C LYS A 84 8.36 -2.11 12.62
N CYS A 85 9.59 -2.55 12.38
CA CYS A 85 9.90 -3.50 11.30
C CYS A 85 10.17 -4.89 11.88
N VAL A 86 10.00 -5.94 11.06
CA VAL A 86 10.60 -7.24 11.40
C VAL A 86 12.13 -7.14 11.28
N ALA A 87 12.86 -8.00 11.98
CA ALA A 87 14.31 -8.08 11.92
C ALA A 87 14.83 -8.06 10.47
N GLY A 88 15.88 -7.28 10.21
CA GLY A 88 16.49 -7.11 8.88
C GLY A 88 15.84 -6.03 8.00
N TYR A 89 14.59 -5.62 8.26
CA TYR A 89 13.99 -4.43 7.65
C TYR A 89 14.15 -3.17 8.51
N THR A 90 14.20 -2.03 7.84
CA THR A 90 14.51 -0.69 8.39
C THR A 90 13.80 0.41 7.60
N GLY A 91 13.75 1.62 8.16
CA GLY A 91 13.15 2.80 7.50
C GLY A 91 11.69 3.02 7.88
N ALA A 92 11.17 4.20 7.53
CA ALA A 92 9.85 4.66 7.98
C ALA A 92 8.68 3.76 7.52
N ASP A 93 8.83 3.06 6.41
CA ASP A 93 7.87 2.13 5.80
C ASP A 93 8.33 0.67 5.82
N CYS A 94 9.47 0.38 6.46
CA CYS A 94 10.16 -0.91 6.44
C CYS A 94 10.63 -1.40 5.05
N SER A 95 10.78 -0.52 4.06
CA SER A 95 11.29 -0.87 2.72
C SER A 95 12.80 -1.14 2.66
N GLY A 96 13.58 -0.64 3.61
CA GLY A 96 15.05 -0.70 3.59
C GLY A 96 15.59 -2.02 4.14
N GLY A 97 16.34 -2.76 3.34
CA GLY A 97 16.99 -4.02 3.75
C GLY A 97 16.25 -5.26 3.25
N SER A 98 16.25 -6.33 4.04
CA SER A 98 15.54 -7.58 3.71
C SER A 98 15.12 -8.32 4.98
N ALA A 99 13.97 -8.98 4.96
CA ALA A 99 13.44 -9.65 6.14
C ALA A 99 14.33 -10.83 6.57
N ALA A 100 14.95 -10.71 7.74
CA ALA A 100 15.63 -11.81 8.39
C ALA A 100 14.62 -12.84 8.91
N THR A 101 15.06 -14.09 8.98
CA THR A 101 14.32 -15.21 9.59
C THR A 101 15.27 -15.98 10.50
N MET A 102 14.75 -16.45 11.63
CA MET A 102 15.54 -17.05 12.71
C MET A 102 14.81 -18.25 13.31
N ASP A 103 15.56 -19.23 13.81
CA ASP A 103 15.00 -20.22 14.73
C ASP A 103 14.57 -19.56 16.05
N TRP A 104 13.80 -20.27 16.87
CA TRP A 104 13.22 -19.73 18.09
C TRP A 104 14.25 -19.35 19.17
N GLY A 105 15.36 -20.07 19.28
CA GLY A 105 16.44 -19.77 20.22
C GLY A 105 17.26 -18.54 19.81
N THR A 106 17.55 -18.44 18.51
CA THR A 106 18.17 -17.24 17.93
C THR A 106 17.24 -16.03 18.03
N ALA A 107 15.93 -16.20 17.82
CA ALA A 107 14.94 -15.12 17.96
C ALA A 107 14.85 -14.54 19.39
N LEU A 108 14.90 -15.40 20.42
CA LEU A 108 14.99 -14.99 21.82
C LEU A 108 16.27 -14.17 22.07
N THR A 109 17.42 -14.71 21.64
CA THR A 109 18.73 -14.08 21.82
C THR A 109 18.84 -12.73 21.09
N TYR A 110 18.34 -12.65 19.86
CA TYR A 110 18.27 -11.42 19.07
C TYR A 110 17.50 -10.33 19.82
N CYS A 111 16.26 -10.59 20.24
CA CYS A 111 15.49 -9.57 20.92
C CYS A 111 16.13 -9.10 22.24
N ASN A 112 16.76 -10.01 22.99
CA ASN A 112 17.44 -9.66 24.24
C ASN A 112 18.76 -8.86 24.04
N THR A 113 19.28 -8.77 22.81
CA THR A 113 20.58 -8.12 22.51
C THR A 113 20.48 -6.87 21.64
N ILE A 114 19.38 -6.66 20.92
CA ILE A 114 19.21 -5.45 20.11
C ILE A 114 19.05 -4.17 20.94
N THR A 115 19.47 -3.07 20.33
CA THR A 115 19.17 -1.70 20.78
C THR A 115 18.49 -0.97 19.62
N ILE A 116 17.33 -0.36 19.86
CA ILE A 116 16.55 0.40 18.86
C ILE A 116 16.43 1.84 19.37
N ASN A 117 16.89 2.82 18.58
CA ASN A 117 16.88 4.24 18.94
C ASN A 117 17.47 4.52 20.35
N GLY A 118 18.60 3.88 20.67
CA GLY A 118 19.25 3.97 21.99
C GLY A 118 18.55 3.22 23.13
N LEU A 119 17.37 2.65 22.91
CA LEU A 119 16.64 1.86 23.89
C LEU A 119 17.08 0.39 23.84
N SER A 120 17.49 -0.15 24.99
CA SER A 120 17.71 -1.57 25.23
C SER A 120 16.55 -2.17 26.07
N GLY A 121 16.70 -3.41 26.53
CA GLY A 121 15.69 -4.12 27.33
C GLY A 121 14.56 -4.74 26.49
N TRP A 122 14.78 -4.92 25.19
CA TRP A 122 13.85 -5.61 24.29
C TRP A 122 13.82 -7.12 24.60
N ARG A 123 12.70 -7.75 24.22
CA ARG A 123 12.43 -9.19 24.39
C ARG A 123 11.53 -9.69 23.27
N LEU A 124 11.49 -11.02 23.09
CA LEU A 124 10.56 -11.66 22.16
C LEU A 124 9.15 -11.65 22.80
N PRO A 125 8.11 -11.09 22.14
CA PRO A 125 6.77 -10.95 22.71
C PRO A 125 6.14 -12.30 23.00
N SER A 126 5.31 -12.39 24.04
CA SER A 126 4.45 -13.55 24.26
C SER A 126 3.34 -13.62 23.23
N ILE A 127 2.71 -14.79 23.05
CA ILE A 127 1.64 -14.95 22.07
C ILE A 127 0.41 -14.08 22.40
N LYS A 128 0.17 -13.78 23.67
CA LYS A 128 -0.91 -12.87 24.12
C LYS A 128 -0.65 -11.42 23.70
N GLU A 129 0.61 -10.98 23.71
CA GLU A 129 1.00 -9.64 23.27
C GLU A 129 0.94 -9.55 21.75
N LEU A 130 1.41 -10.57 21.01
CA LEU A 130 1.22 -10.63 19.57
C LEU A 130 -0.27 -10.59 19.17
N LEU A 131 -1.13 -11.35 19.86
CA LEU A 131 -2.58 -11.32 19.65
C LEU A 131 -3.22 -9.97 20.00
N SER A 132 -2.58 -9.09 20.80
CA SER A 132 -3.10 -7.73 21.02
C SER A 132 -2.92 -6.83 19.79
N THR A 133 -1.94 -7.14 18.91
CA THR A 133 -1.65 -6.37 17.68
C THR A 133 -2.61 -6.67 16.52
N VAL A 134 -3.44 -7.72 16.65
CA VAL A 134 -4.41 -8.15 15.64
C VAL A 134 -5.62 -7.22 15.58
N ASN A 135 -6.02 -6.81 14.36
CA ASN A 135 -7.28 -6.10 14.17
C ASN A 135 -8.44 -7.09 14.01
N TYR A 136 -9.09 -7.43 15.11
CA TYR A 136 -10.29 -8.29 15.10
C TYR A 136 -11.52 -7.67 14.41
N ASN A 137 -11.46 -6.40 13.99
CA ASN A 137 -12.49 -5.76 13.15
C ASN A 137 -12.15 -5.84 11.64
N SER A 138 -11.01 -6.43 11.27
CA SER A 138 -10.67 -6.76 9.88
C SER A 138 -11.40 -8.03 9.46
N PRO A 139 -11.99 -8.12 8.24
CA PRO A 139 -12.64 -9.35 7.75
C PRO A 139 -11.74 -10.60 7.75
N ASN A 140 -10.42 -10.39 7.71
CA ASN A 140 -9.40 -11.44 7.68
C ASN A 140 -8.50 -11.43 8.94
N TYR A 141 -8.91 -10.76 10.02
CA TYR A 141 -8.17 -10.59 11.29
C TYR A 141 -6.67 -10.25 11.13
N THR A 142 -6.34 -9.43 10.13
CA THR A 142 -4.97 -9.05 9.81
C THR A 142 -4.36 -8.12 10.86
N LEU A 143 -3.03 -8.03 10.92
CA LEU A 143 -2.37 -6.92 11.60
C LEU A 143 -2.63 -5.59 10.85
N PRO A 144 -2.61 -4.42 11.53
CA PRO A 144 -2.70 -3.13 10.87
C PRO A 144 -1.36 -2.78 10.22
N ASN A 145 -1.24 -3.08 8.92
CA ASN A 145 -0.02 -2.98 8.11
C ASN A 145 0.68 -1.61 8.13
N VAL A 146 0.00 -0.52 8.54
CA VAL A 146 0.62 0.82 8.72
C VAL A 146 1.60 0.85 9.90
N TYR A 147 1.34 0.05 10.95
CA TYR A 147 2.10 0.01 12.20
C TYR A 147 2.94 -1.26 12.29
N PHE A 148 2.40 -2.38 11.79
CA PHE A 148 3.09 -3.65 11.72
C PHE A 148 3.14 -4.12 10.26
N PRO A 149 4.00 -3.53 9.40
CA PRO A 149 4.12 -3.95 8.01
C PRO A 149 4.43 -5.44 7.87
N GLU A 150 3.71 -6.10 6.97
CA GLU A 150 3.98 -7.47 6.59
C GLU A 150 5.21 -7.51 5.66
N PRO A 151 6.22 -8.35 5.93
CA PRO A 151 7.29 -8.59 4.98
C PRO A 151 6.70 -9.28 3.75
N GLY A 152 6.99 -8.76 2.55
CA GLY A 152 6.43 -9.25 1.28
C GLY A 152 6.90 -10.64 0.82
N SER A 153 7.29 -11.52 1.75
CA SER A 153 7.67 -12.91 1.51
C SER A 153 6.45 -13.83 1.66
N PRO A 154 5.81 -14.29 0.56
CA PRO A 154 4.60 -15.12 0.65
C PRO A 154 4.85 -16.49 1.30
N ILE A 155 6.12 -16.90 1.42
CA ILE A 155 6.53 -18.19 1.99
C ILE A 155 6.59 -18.14 3.52
N VAL A 156 6.97 -17.00 4.12
CA VAL A 156 7.27 -16.89 5.56
C VAL A 156 6.21 -16.05 6.26
N GLN A 157 5.07 -16.67 6.54
CA GLN A 157 3.87 -15.96 6.99
C GLN A 157 3.75 -15.79 8.52
N TYR A 158 4.83 -16.04 9.28
CA TYR A 158 4.80 -16.14 10.74
C TYR A 158 5.79 -15.22 11.45
N VAL A 159 5.41 -14.77 12.65
CA VAL A 159 6.26 -14.09 13.65
C VAL A 159 6.38 -14.95 14.90
N TRP A 160 7.61 -15.19 15.38
CA TRP A 160 7.86 -15.95 16.60
C TRP A 160 7.33 -15.25 17.87
N SER A 161 6.80 -16.04 18.81
CA SER A 161 6.56 -15.61 20.19
C SER A 161 7.48 -16.33 21.18
N SER A 162 7.73 -15.74 22.35
CA SER A 162 8.43 -16.38 23.48
C SER A 162 7.62 -17.46 24.18
N THR A 163 6.35 -17.68 23.81
CA THR A 163 5.49 -18.69 24.45
C THR A 163 5.77 -20.08 23.88
N GLY A 164 6.58 -20.86 24.60
CA GLY A 164 6.80 -22.29 24.32
C GLY A 164 5.55 -23.15 24.56
N SER A 165 5.53 -24.37 24.00
CA SER A 165 4.50 -25.35 24.36
C SER A 165 4.66 -25.84 25.80
N ALA A 166 3.56 -25.84 26.56
CA ALA A 166 3.50 -26.46 27.89
C ALA A 166 3.37 -28.00 27.83
N ALA A 167 2.89 -28.55 26.70
CA ALA A 167 2.69 -29.99 26.55
C ALA A 167 4.03 -30.73 26.40
N SER A 168 4.23 -31.80 27.17
CA SER A 168 5.45 -32.63 27.15
C SER A 168 5.76 -33.18 25.76
N THR A 169 4.73 -33.64 25.04
CA THR A 169 4.75 -34.16 23.66
C THR A 169 5.05 -33.09 22.60
N SER A 170 5.24 -31.82 22.98
CA SER A 170 5.51 -30.71 22.07
C SER A 170 6.52 -29.69 22.60
N ARG A 171 7.39 -30.06 23.56
CA ARG A 171 8.45 -29.16 24.09
C ARG A 171 9.40 -28.61 23.02
N THR A 172 9.54 -29.32 21.89
CA THR A 172 10.24 -28.91 20.67
C THR A 172 9.53 -27.81 19.87
N ASN A 173 8.30 -27.44 20.24
CA ASN A 173 7.48 -26.43 19.59
C ASN A 173 7.31 -25.17 20.45
N ALA A 174 7.06 -24.04 19.78
CA ALA A 174 6.60 -22.78 20.38
C ALA A 174 5.47 -22.19 19.54
N TYR A 175 4.72 -21.24 20.12
CA TYR A 175 3.67 -20.54 19.38
C TYR A 175 4.26 -19.44 18.49
N ALA A 176 3.72 -19.34 17.27
CA ALA A 176 3.95 -18.24 16.36
C ALA A 176 2.61 -17.65 15.88
N LEU A 177 2.53 -16.32 15.79
CA LEU A 177 1.40 -15.62 15.16
C LEU A 177 1.61 -15.63 13.64
N ARG A 178 0.53 -15.83 12.88
CA ARG A 178 0.49 -15.69 11.42
C ARG A 178 -0.11 -14.32 11.06
N TYR A 179 0.27 -13.72 9.94
CA TYR A 179 -0.15 -12.35 9.61
C TYR A 179 -1.68 -12.15 9.45
N ASN A 180 -2.44 -13.23 9.22
CA ASN A 180 -3.92 -13.25 9.23
C ASN A 180 -4.53 -13.43 10.64
N GLY A 181 -3.79 -13.18 11.72
CA GLY A 181 -4.26 -13.20 13.11
C GLY A 181 -4.35 -14.58 13.77
N ASP A 182 -4.32 -15.66 13.00
CA ASP A 182 -4.22 -17.03 13.52
C ASP A 182 -2.91 -17.24 14.28
N PHE A 183 -2.89 -18.16 15.26
CA PHE A 183 -1.65 -18.63 15.88
C PHE A 183 -1.56 -20.15 15.87
N SER A 184 -0.34 -20.69 15.84
CA SER A 184 -0.10 -22.13 15.78
C SER A 184 1.18 -22.54 16.49
N LEU A 185 1.25 -23.80 16.95
CA LEU A 185 2.51 -24.40 17.38
C LEU A 185 3.38 -24.70 16.14
N ARG A 186 4.65 -24.28 16.19
CA ARG A 186 5.65 -24.54 15.16
C ARG A 186 6.92 -25.10 15.81
N ILE A 187 7.65 -25.97 15.08
CA ILE A 187 8.92 -26.52 15.53
C ILE A 187 9.97 -25.42 15.69
N LYS A 188 10.67 -25.40 16.83
CA LYS A 188 11.60 -24.33 17.22
C LYS A 188 12.78 -24.12 16.26
N THR A 189 13.14 -25.12 15.47
CA THR A 189 14.21 -25.06 14.45
C THR A 189 13.76 -24.43 13.12
N ALA A 190 12.47 -24.12 12.94
CA ALA A 190 11.99 -23.45 11.74
C ALA A 190 12.32 -21.95 11.75
N ALA A 191 12.75 -21.41 10.60
CA ALA A 191 13.07 -20.00 10.46
C ALA A 191 11.81 -19.16 10.20
N PHE A 192 11.47 -18.24 11.11
CA PHE A 192 10.37 -17.27 10.96
C PHE A 192 10.82 -15.86 11.30
N HIS A 193 9.96 -14.87 11.03
CA HIS A 193 10.27 -13.48 11.32
C HIS A 193 10.27 -13.20 12.82
N VAL A 194 11.03 -12.17 13.19
CA VAL A 194 11.20 -11.73 14.57
C VAL A 194 10.82 -10.26 14.65
N ARG A 195 10.02 -9.91 15.65
CA ARG A 195 9.61 -8.55 15.98
C ARG A 195 9.61 -8.45 17.49
N CYS A 196 10.42 -7.55 18.03
CA CYS A 196 10.62 -7.46 19.48
C CYS A 196 9.67 -6.45 20.12
N VAL A 197 9.45 -6.61 21.42
CA VAL A 197 8.67 -5.72 22.29
C VAL A 197 9.50 -5.39 23.54
N ARG A 198 9.15 -4.34 24.27
CA ARG A 198 9.55 -4.17 25.67
C ARG A 198 8.33 -3.81 26.52
#